data_AF-A0A3B6KTN4-F1
#
_entry.id   AF-A0A3B6KTN4-F1
#
_cell.length_a   1.000
_cell.length_b   1.000
_cell.length_c   1.000
_cell.angle_alpha   90.00
_cell.angle_beta   90.00
_cell.angle_gamma   90.00
#
_symmetry.space_group_name_H-M   'P 1'
#
loop_
_entity.id
_entity.type
_entity.pdbx_description
1 polymer ?
#
loop_
_entity_poly.entity_id
_entity_poly.type
_entity_poly.pdbx_seq_one_letter_code
_entity_poly.pdbx_strand_id
1 'polypeptide(L)'
;MATISAALSVSLLPPAARRAVSTATSSSPPRVKRAARFRCCAEPPSPQQQETPAPLPSPPELPSSLWGVSTSAWTAGVAGLGLLETGYLSYLKLTGSEAFCPVSGGGCGDVLDSDYSVVFGIPLSLVGMVTYGVVTALSLQENGEELLPGLDDLDIRLTLLLLATSLATASAYFLFILNTKFVGTSCLYCLSSAFISFTLFFIRLKDIGLARIQKFVGLQLAVAVIVALALTNSYSSATTQLKGTGDFVLEPYKTEVTSESTPFAISLARHLHSIGAKMYGAFWCTHCNDQKQLFGREAMEILDYVECFPNGAGKGKKMANECVATGLEGFPTWVINGKLLSGDQELSVLAEESGFVSESPEQS
;
A
#
# COMPACT_ATOMS: atom_id res chain seq x y z
N MET A 1 -42.87 -29.51 31.78
CA MET A 1 -42.36 -30.31 32.92
C MET A 1 -40.89 -29.93 33.07
N ALA A 2 -40.54 -29.17 34.11
CA ALA A 2 -40.16 -29.67 35.45
C ALA A 2 -38.63 -29.95 35.47
N THR A 3 -37.79 -29.01 35.94
CA THR A 3 -37.36 -28.79 37.35
C THR A 3 -36.39 -29.88 37.85
N ILE A 4 -35.33 -29.64 38.66
CA ILE A 4 -34.94 -28.47 39.46
C ILE A 4 -33.42 -28.50 39.77
N SER A 5 -32.89 -27.35 40.20
CA SER A 5 -31.69 -26.95 40.99
C SER A 5 -30.96 -28.02 41.87
N ALA A 6 -29.83 -27.79 42.58
CA ALA A 6 -29.12 -26.64 43.17
C ALA A 6 -27.74 -27.16 43.71
N ALA A 7 -26.78 -26.42 44.29
CA ALA A 7 -26.28 -25.03 44.24
C ALA A 7 -25.07 -24.92 45.22
N LEU A 8 -24.62 -23.69 45.51
CA LEU A 8 -23.72 -23.21 46.57
C LEU A 8 -22.25 -22.97 46.13
N SER A 9 -21.67 -21.77 46.02
CA SER A 9 -21.85 -20.39 46.53
C SER A 9 -20.85 -19.98 47.62
N VAL A 10 -20.14 -18.86 47.43
CA VAL A 10 -19.95 -17.80 48.44
C VAL A 10 -19.99 -16.46 47.70
N SER A 11 -20.59 -15.44 48.32
CA SER A 11 -20.88 -14.12 47.74
C SER A 11 -20.52 -13.00 48.73
N LEU A 12 -20.64 -11.74 48.25
CA LEU A 12 -20.97 -10.49 49.00
C LEU A 12 -19.88 -9.41 49.17
N LEU A 13 -20.04 -8.37 48.34
CA LEU A 13 -19.84 -6.93 48.59
C LEU A 13 -21.02 -6.34 49.43
N PRO A 14 -21.06 -5.01 49.76
CA PRO A 14 -20.00 -3.99 49.83
C PRO A 14 -19.80 -3.54 51.31
N PRO A 15 -20.34 -2.44 51.91
CA PRO A 15 -20.96 -1.17 51.46
C PRO A 15 -19.99 0.05 51.51
N ALA A 16 -20.50 1.28 51.32
CA ALA A 16 -19.77 2.56 51.48
C ALA A 16 -20.35 3.43 52.62
N ALA A 17 -19.53 4.30 53.26
CA ALA A 17 -20.03 5.31 54.22
C ALA A 17 -19.14 6.57 54.31
N ARG A 18 -19.78 7.72 54.54
CA ARG A 18 -19.15 9.04 54.78
C ARG A 18 -18.92 9.28 56.29
N ARG A 19 -17.83 9.97 56.66
CA ARG A 19 -17.69 10.98 57.75
C ARG A 19 -16.21 11.40 57.79
N ALA A 20 -15.85 12.67 57.66
CA ALA A 20 -16.03 13.76 58.62
C ALA A 20 -15.33 13.48 59.97
N VAL A 21 -14.19 14.13 60.18
CA VAL A 21 -13.52 14.25 61.49
C VAL A 21 -13.33 15.73 61.78
N SER A 22 -13.88 16.18 62.90
CA SER A 22 -13.73 17.54 63.41
C SER A 22 -12.88 17.55 64.68
N THR A 23 -11.98 18.53 64.75
CA THR A 23 -11.62 19.31 65.96
C THR A 23 -10.95 18.66 67.19
N ALA A 24 -10.19 19.52 67.88
CA ALA A 24 -9.70 19.44 69.27
C ALA A 24 -8.37 18.64 69.48
N THR A 25 -7.41 19.08 70.31
CA THR A 25 -7.43 20.20 71.29
C THR A 25 -6.04 20.75 71.65
N SER A 26 -6.00 22.05 71.98
CA SER A 26 -5.24 22.67 73.09
C SER A 26 -3.70 22.55 73.18
N SER A 27 -3.02 23.68 72.96
CA SER A 27 -2.34 24.42 74.06
C SER A 27 -2.22 25.92 73.71
N SER A 28 -2.02 26.81 74.71
CA SER A 28 -2.15 28.28 74.59
C SER A 28 -1.43 29.02 75.74
N PRO A 29 -1.25 30.36 75.71
CA PRO A 29 -1.01 31.28 74.57
C PRO A 29 0.38 32.00 74.70
N PRO A 30 0.67 33.19 75.32
CA PRO A 30 -0.08 34.43 75.62
C PRO A 30 0.61 35.78 75.20
N ARG A 31 -0.08 36.64 74.41
CA ARG A 31 0.11 38.13 74.26
C ARG A 31 1.37 38.59 73.47
N VAL A 32 1.35 39.70 72.68
CA VAL A 32 0.76 41.05 72.91
C VAL A 32 0.16 41.72 71.64
N LYS A 33 -0.95 42.43 71.87
CA LYS A 33 -1.64 43.57 71.17
C LYS A 33 -1.00 44.19 69.89
N ARG A 34 -1.76 44.45 68.80
CA ARG A 34 -2.65 45.64 68.51
C ARG A 34 -1.84 46.97 68.46
N ALA A 35 -1.93 47.91 67.51
CA ALA A 35 -2.81 48.23 66.36
C ALA A 35 -1.96 49.01 65.29
N ALA A 36 -2.42 49.73 64.24
CA ALA A 36 -3.74 50.16 63.76
C ALA A 36 -3.75 50.42 62.22
N ARG A 37 -4.69 51.23 61.69
CA ARG A 37 -4.75 51.79 60.32
C ARG A 37 -4.18 53.21 60.25
N PHE A 38 -3.67 53.63 59.08
CA PHE A 38 -3.79 55.01 58.61
C PHE A 38 -4.14 55.06 57.10
N ARG A 39 -4.99 56.01 56.73
CA ARG A 39 -5.43 56.32 55.36
C ARG A 39 -5.52 57.85 55.27
N CYS A 40 -4.80 58.47 54.33
CA CYS A 40 -4.87 59.91 54.04
C CYS A 40 -4.93 60.13 52.51
N CYS A 41 -5.31 61.34 52.10
CA CYS A 41 -5.94 61.64 50.80
C CYS A 41 -4.97 62.06 49.66
N ALA A 42 -5.52 62.22 48.44
CA ALA A 42 -4.89 62.86 47.27
C ALA A 42 -4.66 64.38 47.50
N GLU A 43 -3.99 65.20 46.67
CA GLU A 43 -3.69 65.26 45.21
C GLU A 43 -2.68 66.45 44.97
N PRO A 44 -2.17 66.83 43.76
CA PRO A 44 -1.65 66.15 42.55
C PRO A 44 -0.09 66.30 42.41
N PRO A 45 0.53 65.81 41.30
CA PRO A 45 1.22 66.76 40.40
C PRO A 45 1.16 66.43 38.90
N SER A 46 1.49 67.43 38.06
CA SER A 46 1.59 67.37 36.59
C SER A 46 2.99 66.86 36.11
N PRO A 47 3.23 66.66 34.79
CA PRO A 47 3.87 65.44 34.30
C PRO A 47 5.42 65.45 34.34
N GLN A 48 5.99 64.28 34.63
CA GLN A 48 7.34 63.93 34.19
C GLN A 48 7.27 62.75 33.22
N GLN A 49 7.93 62.89 32.08
CA GLN A 49 8.14 61.81 31.13
C GLN A 49 9.05 60.77 31.78
N GLN A 50 8.61 59.52 31.81
CA GLN A 50 9.43 58.40 32.26
C GLN A 50 9.49 57.37 31.13
N GLU A 51 10.68 57.21 30.58
CA GLU A 51 10.94 56.36 29.43
C GLU A 51 10.66 54.90 29.77
N THR A 52 9.74 54.27 29.03
CA THR A 52 9.49 52.83 29.10
C THR A 52 10.67 52.11 28.43
N PRO A 53 11.33 51.14 29.11
CA PRO A 53 12.32 50.30 28.45
C PRO A 53 11.66 49.54 27.30
N ALA A 54 12.17 49.71 26.08
CA ALA A 54 11.66 49.02 24.91
C ALA A 54 11.78 47.49 25.09
N PRO A 55 10.79 46.69 24.67
CA PRO A 55 10.95 45.25 24.58
C PRO A 55 12.13 44.90 23.69
N LEU A 56 13.00 43.99 24.15
CA LEU A 56 14.05 43.41 23.31
C LEU A 56 13.42 42.81 22.04
N PRO A 57 13.97 43.08 20.85
CA PRO A 57 13.47 42.43 19.64
C PRO A 57 13.68 40.92 19.76
N SER A 58 12.63 40.15 19.48
CA SER A 58 12.73 38.71 19.30
C SER A 58 13.75 38.40 18.18
N PRO A 59 14.49 37.28 18.28
CA PRO A 59 15.38 36.88 17.19
C PRO A 59 14.55 36.66 15.91
N PRO A 60 15.08 37.02 14.73
CA PRO A 60 14.32 36.91 13.48
C PRO A 60 14.01 35.44 13.18
N GLU A 61 12.73 35.11 13.10
CA GLU A 61 12.28 33.85 12.53
C GLU A 61 12.70 33.80 11.06
N LEU A 62 13.44 32.75 10.67
CA LEU A 62 13.82 32.56 9.27
C LEU A 62 12.54 32.29 8.45
N PRO A 63 12.29 33.03 7.36
CA PRO A 63 11.15 32.75 6.50
C PRO A 63 11.39 31.42 5.76
N SER A 64 10.55 30.42 6.04
CA SER A 64 10.58 29.09 5.43
C SER A 64 9.97 29.06 4.00
N SER A 65 9.85 30.23 3.34
CA SER A 65 9.07 30.40 2.12
C SER A 65 9.90 30.25 0.83
N LEU A 66 10.06 29.00 0.38
CA LEU A 66 10.28 28.75 -1.05
C LEU A 66 8.98 29.08 -1.82
N TRP A 67 8.96 30.26 -2.44
CA TRP A 67 7.90 30.79 -3.33
C TRP A 67 6.59 31.26 -2.66
N GLY A 68 6.63 31.71 -1.40
CA GLY A 68 5.50 32.43 -0.78
C GLY A 68 4.26 31.59 -0.45
N VAL A 69 4.29 30.29 -0.71
CA VAL A 69 3.27 29.31 -0.31
C VAL A 69 3.75 28.58 0.95
N SER A 70 2.86 28.35 1.92
CA SER A 70 3.21 27.67 3.18
C SER A 70 3.70 26.23 2.95
N THR A 71 4.64 25.77 3.77
CA THR A 71 5.16 24.40 3.77
C THR A 71 4.05 23.36 3.94
N SER A 72 3.04 23.67 4.76
CA SER A 72 1.84 22.85 4.97
C SER A 72 1.01 22.70 3.68
N ALA A 73 0.80 23.80 2.94
CA ALA A 73 0.07 23.78 1.67
C ALA A 73 0.84 23.01 0.56
N TRP A 74 2.16 23.14 0.49
CA TRP A 74 3.00 22.30 -0.38
C TRP A 74 2.90 20.81 0.01
N THR A 75 2.96 20.50 1.31
CA THR A 75 2.84 19.12 1.82
C THR A 75 1.47 18.52 1.46
N ALA A 76 0.39 19.29 1.66
CA ALA A 76 -0.97 18.88 1.29
C ALA A 76 -1.12 18.65 -0.22
N GLY A 77 -0.56 19.52 -1.07
CA GLY A 77 -0.61 19.36 -2.53
C GLY A 77 0.13 18.12 -3.03
N VAL A 78 1.35 17.88 -2.53
CA VAL A 78 2.15 16.70 -2.90
C VAL A 78 1.52 15.40 -2.36
N ALA A 79 1.02 15.41 -1.12
CA ALA A 79 0.32 14.25 -0.56
C ALA A 79 -1.03 13.98 -1.26
N GLY A 80 -1.75 15.02 -1.69
CA GLY A 80 -2.97 14.91 -2.48
C GLY A 80 -2.75 14.28 -3.86
N LEU A 81 -1.58 14.52 -4.48
CA LEU A 81 -1.20 13.81 -5.71
C LEU A 81 -0.95 12.31 -5.44
N GLY A 82 -0.27 11.97 -4.35
CA GLY A 82 -0.08 10.59 -3.92
C GLY A 82 -1.41 9.88 -3.60
N LEU A 83 -2.36 10.60 -2.99
CA LEU A 83 -3.73 10.12 -2.73
C LEU A 83 -4.49 9.84 -4.03
N LEU A 84 -4.37 10.71 -5.04
CA LEU A 84 -4.99 10.50 -6.36
C LEU A 84 -4.39 9.30 -7.09
N GLU A 85 -3.06 9.18 -7.12
CA GLU A 85 -2.35 8.04 -7.71
C GLU A 85 -2.76 6.72 -7.05
N THR A 86 -2.64 6.64 -5.73
CA THR A 86 -2.94 5.41 -4.98
C THR A 86 -4.43 5.09 -4.94
N GLY A 87 -5.30 6.10 -5.00
CA GLY A 87 -6.74 5.94 -5.19
C GLY A 87 -7.10 5.36 -6.57
N TYR A 88 -6.47 5.84 -7.65
CA TYR A 88 -6.64 5.28 -9.00
C TYR A 88 -6.19 3.82 -9.06
N LEU A 89 -5.01 3.48 -8.54
CA LEU A 89 -4.53 2.10 -8.48
C LEU A 89 -5.41 1.20 -7.59
N SER A 90 -5.98 1.75 -6.51
CA SER A 90 -6.93 1.03 -5.66
C SER A 90 -8.22 0.72 -6.40
N TYR A 91 -8.75 1.68 -7.18
CA TYR A 91 -9.92 1.48 -8.02
C TYR A 91 -9.68 0.35 -9.02
N LEU A 92 -8.60 0.42 -9.82
CA LEU A 92 -8.23 -0.61 -10.79
C LEU A 92 -8.15 -2.01 -10.17
N LYS A 93 -7.46 -2.14 -9.02
CA LYS A 93 -7.28 -3.42 -8.34
C LYS A 93 -8.59 -3.99 -7.78
N LEU A 94 -9.56 -3.14 -7.44
CA LEU A 94 -10.89 -3.54 -6.98
C LEU A 94 -11.85 -3.85 -8.13
N THR A 95 -11.67 -3.26 -9.32
CA THR A 95 -12.48 -3.54 -10.51
C THR A 95 -11.89 -4.61 -11.44
N GLY A 96 -10.67 -5.08 -11.19
CA GLY A 96 -9.96 -6.02 -12.07
C GLY A 96 -9.63 -5.40 -13.42
N SER A 97 -9.31 -4.09 -13.45
CA SER A 97 -9.05 -3.34 -14.68
C SER A 97 -7.55 -3.05 -14.84
N GLU A 98 -7.05 -3.14 -16.06
CA GLU A 98 -5.63 -2.93 -16.35
C GLU A 98 -5.19 -1.47 -16.16
N ALA A 99 -3.92 -1.28 -15.78
CA ALA A 99 -3.32 0.02 -15.59
C ALA A 99 -2.77 0.62 -16.89
N PHE A 100 -3.17 1.85 -17.21
CA PHE A 100 -2.68 2.54 -18.40
C PHE A 100 -1.21 2.97 -18.23
N CYS A 101 -0.28 2.30 -18.92
CA CYS A 101 1.12 2.73 -18.96
C CYS A 101 1.54 3.24 -20.35
N PRO A 102 1.80 4.55 -20.51
CA PRO A 102 2.06 5.18 -21.82
C PRO A 102 3.46 4.93 -22.38
N VAL A 103 4.33 4.22 -21.65
CA VAL A 103 5.68 3.88 -22.10
C VAL A 103 5.63 2.51 -22.77
N SER A 104 6.02 2.43 -24.05
CA SER A 104 5.98 1.20 -24.85
C SER A 104 6.88 0.11 -24.25
N GLY A 105 6.30 -0.80 -23.47
CA GLY A 105 7.05 -1.86 -22.80
C GLY A 105 6.36 -2.64 -21.68
N GLY A 106 5.01 -2.68 -21.64
CA GLY A 106 4.20 -3.67 -20.88
C GLY A 106 4.29 -3.75 -19.35
N GLY A 107 5.34 -3.21 -18.72
CA GLY A 107 5.81 -3.69 -17.42
C GLY A 107 5.06 -3.24 -16.16
N CYS A 108 4.06 -2.37 -16.28
CA CYS A 108 3.31 -1.93 -15.09
C CYS A 108 2.37 -3.01 -14.57
N GLY A 109 1.75 -3.79 -15.47
CA GLY A 109 0.84 -4.88 -15.12
C GLY A 109 1.55 -5.93 -14.27
N ASP A 110 2.68 -6.47 -14.76
CA ASP A 110 3.51 -7.44 -14.05
C ASP A 110 3.77 -7.08 -12.58
N VAL A 111 4.08 -5.80 -12.31
CA VAL A 111 4.38 -5.31 -10.96
C VAL A 111 3.11 -5.12 -10.13
N LEU A 112 2.06 -4.53 -10.73
CA LEU A 112 0.78 -4.24 -10.08
C LEU A 112 -0.09 -5.50 -9.85
N ASP A 113 0.17 -6.59 -10.56
CA ASP A 113 -0.51 -7.87 -10.40
C ASP A 113 0.33 -8.97 -9.72
N SER A 114 1.63 -8.74 -9.53
CA SER A 114 2.47 -9.59 -8.68
C SER A 114 2.03 -9.64 -7.20
N ASP A 115 2.53 -10.64 -6.48
CA ASP A 115 2.41 -10.76 -5.01
C ASP A 115 2.89 -9.52 -4.24
N TYR A 116 3.77 -8.69 -4.83
CA TYR A 116 4.26 -7.47 -4.17
C TYR A 116 3.20 -6.35 -4.13
N SER A 117 2.15 -6.45 -4.95
CA SER A 117 1.00 -5.53 -4.96
C SER A 117 0.09 -5.65 -3.73
N VAL A 118 0.30 -6.66 -2.88
CA VAL A 118 -0.51 -6.95 -1.69
C VAL A 118 0.39 -7.01 -0.45
N VAL A 119 -0.02 -6.34 0.62
CA VAL A 119 0.69 -6.30 1.90
C VAL A 119 -0.25 -6.77 3.02
N PHE A 120 0.12 -7.83 3.74
CA PHE A 120 -0.73 -8.51 4.74
C PHE A 120 -2.15 -8.88 4.24
N GLY A 121 -2.31 -9.20 2.95
CA GLY A 121 -3.60 -9.53 2.33
C GLY A 121 -4.44 -8.31 1.91
N ILE A 122 -3.93 -7.08 2.10
CA ILE A 122 -4.58 -5.84 1.69
C ILE A 122 -3.83 -5.27 0.47
N PRO A 123 -4.51 -4.83 -0.61
CA PRO A 123 -3.87 -4.11 -1.70
C PRO A 123 -2.99 -2.96 -1.20
N LEU A 124 -1.72 -2.94 -1.62
CA LEU A 124 -0.73 -1.94 -1.22
C LEU A 124 -1.19 -0.51 -1.57
N SER A 125 -1.90 -0.36 -2.68
CA SER A 125 -2.52 0.89 -3.12
C SER A 125 -3.51 1.45 -2.08
N LEU A 126 -4.30 0.60 -1.41
CA LEU A 126 -5.22 1.05 -0.35
C LEU A 126 -4.48 1.55 0.89
N VAL A 127 -3.37 0.90 1.27
CA VAL A 127 -2.50 1.34 2.38
C VAL A 127 -1.85 2.68 2.04
N GLY A 128 -1.40 2.85 0.79
CA GLY A 128 -0.93 4.13 0.25
C GLY A 128 -2.00 5.22 0.32
N MET A 129 -3.21 4.92 -0.17
CA MET A 129 -4.36 5.84 -0.18
C MET A 129 -4.72 6.33 1.23
N VAL A 130 -4.79 5.43 2.21
CA VAL A 130 -5.04 5.80 3.61
C VAL A 130 -3.91 6.70 4.15
N THR A 131 -2.64 6.33 3.90
CA THR A 131 -1.49 7.06 4.44
C THR A 131 -1.36 8.46 3.83
N TYR A 132 -1.47 8.59 2.50
CA TYR A 132 -1.49 9.88 1.83
C TYR A 132 -2.72 10.71 2.20
N GLY A 133 -3.88 10.09 2.43
CA GLY A 133 -5.08 10.74 2.94
C GLY A 133 -4.87 11.36 4.32
N VAL A 134 -4.25 10.62 5.25
CA VAL A 134 -3.91 11.13 6.60
C VAL A 134 -2.89 12.26 6.52
N VAL A 135 -1.83 12.14 5.72
CA VAL A 135 -0.84 13.23 5.52
C VAL A 135 -1.51 14.48 4.95
N THR A 136 -2.41 14.32 3.97
CA THR A 136 -3.17 15.44 3.38
C THR A 136 -4.07 16.10 4.42
N ALA A 137 -4.83 15.32 5.19
CA ALA A 137 -5.74 15.82 6.21
C ALA A 137 -5.01 16.58 7.34
N LEU A 138 -3.88 16.06 7.83
CA LEU A 138 -3.05 16.73 8.85
C LEU A 138 -2.39 18.00 8.31
N SER A 139 -1.92 18.00 7.06
CA SER A 139 -1.31 19.17 6.41
C SER A 139 -2.32 20.30 6.14
N LEU A 140 -3.61 19.97 5.97
CA LEU A 140 -4.68 20.96 5.88
C LEU A 140 -5.09 21.51 7.26
N GLN A 141 -5.02 20.68 8.32
CA GLN A 141 -5.26 21.13 9.70
C GLN A 141 -4.22 22.13 10.20
N GLU A 142 -2.95 22.03 9.77
CA GLU A 142 -1.92 23.06 10.05
C GLU A 142 -2.33 24.48 9.57
N ASN A 143 -3.36 24.62 8.72
CA ASN A 143 -3.87 25.91 8.20
C ASN A 143 -5.36 26.19 8.50
N GLY A 144 -6.08 25.34 9.25
CA GLY A 144 -7.55 25.35 9.32
C GLY A 144 -8.13 25.23 10.74
N GLU A 145 -9.46 25.03 10.85
CA GLU A 145 -10.10 24.67 12.12
C GLU A 145 -9.75 23.22 12.54
N GLU A 146 -9.59 22.99 13.85
CA GLU A 146 -9.17 21.70 14.42
C GLU A 146 -10.13 20.55 14.06
N LEU A 147 -9.64 19.56 13.29
CA LEU A 147 -10.34 18.29 13.09
C LEU A 147 -10.11 17.30 14.26
N LEU A 148 -9.01 17.48 14.99
CA LEU A 148 -8.61 16.68 16.15
C LEU A 148 -8.26 17.61 17.32
N PRO A 149 -9.24 18.02 18.15
CA PRO A 149 -8.99 18.95 19.23
C PRO A 149 -8.02 18.37 20.28
N GLY A 150 -6.89 19.06 20.50
CA GLY A 150 -5.93 18.72 21.57
C GLY A 150 -4.61 18.03 21.15
N LEU A 151 -4.14 18.20 19.92
CA LEU A 151 -2.77 17.89 19.50
C LEU A 151 -1.94 19.19 19.38
N ASP A 152 -0.75 19.24 19.98
CA ASP A 152 0.16 20.37 19.83
C ASP A 152 0.75 20.46 18.41
N ASP A 153 1.04 21.67 17.90
CA ASP A 153 1.72 21.89 16.59
C ASP A 153 3.00 21.03 16.44
N LEU A 154 3.75 20.87 17.53
CA LEU A 154 4.95 20.04 17.54
C LEU A 154 4.66 18.56 17.30
N ASP A 155 3.56 18.03 17.83
CA ASP A 155 3.16 16.64 17.67
C ASP A 155 2.62 16.39 16.26
N ILE A 156 1.89 17.35 15.68
CA ILE A 156 1.45 17.29 14.27
C ILE A 156 2.66 17.28 13.33
N ARG A 157 3.60 18.21 13.49
CA ARG A 157 4.82 18.28 12.67
C ARG A 157 5.67 17.01 12.78
N LEU A 158 5.82 16.46 13.99
CA LEU A 158 6.57 15.23 14.23
C LEU A 158 5.86 14.02 13.63
N THR A 159 4.54 13.93 13.76
CA THR A 159 3.70 12.88 13.16
C THR A 159 3.81 12.91 11.64
N LEU A 160 3.71 14.09 11.01
CA LEU A 160 3.92 14.26 9.58
C LEU A 160 5.32 13.81 9.12
N LEU A 161 6.36 14.07 9.92
CA LEU A 161 7.71 13.56 9.62
C LEU A 161 7.78 12.04 9.72
N LEU A 162 7.19 11.42 10.76
CA LEU A 162 7.18 9.96 10.92
C LEU A 162 6.42 9.25 9.78
N LEU A 163 5.28 9.83 9.34
CA LEU A 163 4.53 9.34 8.17
C LEU A 163 5.34 9.49 6.88
N ALA A 164 5.99 10.64 6.65
CA ALA A 164 6.83 10.86 5.48
C ALA A 164 8.06 9.94 5.45
N THR A 165 8.70 9.67 6.59
CA THR A 165 9.78 8.68 6.72
C THR A 165 9.28 7.26 6.42
N SER A 166 8.07 6.92 6.87
CA SER A 166 7.45 5.62 6.61
C SER A 166 7.19 5.42 5.11
N LEU A 167 6.60 6.42 4.45
CA LEU A 167 6.37 6.46 3.01
C LEU A 167 7.69 6.36 2.21
N ALA A 168 8.68 7.18 2.54
CA ALA A 168 10.00 7.16 1.87
C ALA A 168 10.74 5.82 2.06
N THR A 169 10.65 5.21 3.25
CA THR A 169 11.23 3.88 3.53
C THR A 169 10.52 2.80 2.72
N ALA A 170 9.19 2.82 2.67
CA ALA A 170 8.40 1.87 1.88
C ALA A 170 8.72 2.01 0.38
N SER A 171 8.72 3.23 -0.16
CA SER A 171 9.11 3.49 -1.54
C SER A 171 10.54 3.04 -1.86
N ALA A 172 11.51 3.27 -0.96
CA ALA A 172 12.88 2.76 -1.13
C ALA A 172 12.91 1.22 -1.20
N TYR A 173 12.13 0.55 -0.36
CA TYR A 173 11.99 -0.91 -0.34
C TYR A 173 11.34 -1.45 -1.62
N PHE A 174 10.32 -0.77 -2.15
CA PHE A 174 9.68 -1.15 -3.43
C PHE A 174 10.58 -0.91 -4.63
N LEU A 175 11.36 0.19 -4.65
CA LEU A 175 12.40 0.38 -5.68
C LEU A 175 13.49 -0.70 -5.60
N PHE A 176 13.85 -1.16 -4.40
CA PHE A 176 14.76 -2.30 -4.26
C PHE A 176 14.17 -3.60 -4.81
N ILE A 177 12.88 -3.89 -4.57
CA ILE A 177 12.18 -5.04 -5.19
C ILE A 177 12.17 -4.89 -6.72
N LEU A 178 11.75 -3.74 -7.25
CA LEU A 178 11.67 -3.49 -8.70
C LEU A 178 13.02 -3.80 -9.39
N ASN A 179 14.12 -3.25 -8.86
CA ASN A 179 15.45 -3.45 -9.42
C ASN A 179 16.04 -4.86 -9.22
N THR A 180 15.51 -5.69 -8.32
CA THR A 180 16.08 -7.02 -8.01
C THR A 180 15.19 -8.20 -8.41
N LYS A 181 13.89 -7.98 -8.64
CA LYS A 181 12.89 -9.00 -8.98
C LYS A 181 12.29 -8.79 -10.37
N PHE A 182 12.21 -7.56 -10.84
CA PHE A 182 11.59 -7.17 -12.10
C PHE A 182 12.63 -6.50 -13.01
N VAL A 183 13.74 -7.20 -13.24
CA VAL A 183 14.88 -6.70 -14.02
C VAL A 183 14.47 -6.50 -15.47
N GLY A 184 14.57 -5.27 -15.97
CA GLY A 184 14.12 -4.87 -17.31
C GLY A 184 12.72 -4.23 -17.34
N THR A 185 11.93 -4.40 -16.28
CA THR A 185 10.56 -3.89 -16.17
C THR A 185 10.55 -2.47 -15.59
N SER A 186 9.80 -1.54 -16.22
CA SER A 186 9.65 -0.15 -15.74
C SER A 186 8.22 0.16 -15.33
N CYS A 187 8.00 0.38 -14.03
CA CYS A 187 6.70 0.75 -13.46
C CYS A 187 6.61 2.27 -13.22
N LEU A 188 5.91 3.00 -14.09
CA LEU A 188 5.78 4.46 -14.02
C LEU A 188 5.14 4.93 -12.70
N TYR A 189 4.10 4.23 -12.24
CA TYR A 189 3.44 4.51 -10.96
C TYR A 189 4.38 4.30 -9.77
N CYS A 190 5.14 3.20 -9.75
CA CYS A 190 6.09 2.91 -8.68
C CYS A 190 7.18 4.00 -8.56
N LEU A 191 7.64 4.54 -9.69
CA LEU A 191 8.59 5.64 -9.75
C LEU A 191 7.96 6.98 -9.33
N SER A 192 6.72 7.23 -9.75
CA SER A 192 5.96 8.45 -9.42
C SER A 192 5.67 8.51 -7.91
N SER A 193 5.15 7.43 -7.33
CA SER A 193 4.93 7.33 -5.89
C SER A 193 6.22 7.45 -5.08
N ALA A 194 7.34 6.88 -5.56
CA ALA A 194 8.62 7.07 -4.90
C ALA A 194 9.09 8.54 -4.92
N PHE A 195 8.95 9.23 -6.05
CA PHE A 195 9.27 10.66 -6.17
C PHE A 195 8.42 11.50 -5.20
N ILE A 196 7.12 11.20 -5.09
CA ILE A 196 6.19 11.85 -4.15
C ILE A 196 6.63 11.62 -2.69
N SER A 197 6.85 10.36 -2.29
CA SER A 197 7.33 9.98 -0.95
C SER A 197 8.61 10.69 -0.54
N PHE A 198 9.65 10.66 -1.40
CA PHE A 198 10.91 11.34 -1.11
C PHE A 198 10.75 12.86 -1.05
N THR A 199 9.92 13.45 -1.92
CA THR A 199 9.64 14.89 -1.90
C THR A 199 9.01 15.32 -0.58
N LEU A 200 7.99 14.58 -0.09
CA LEU A 200 7.38 14.84 1.22
C LEU A 200 8.41 14.73 2.36
N PHE A 201 9.24 13.69 2.35
CA PHE A 201 10.30 13.51 3.35
C PHE A 201 11.29 14.68 3.34
N PHE A 202 11.78 15.13 2.18
CA PHE A 202 12.67 16.29 2.10
C PHE A 202 12.01 17.61 2.51
N ILE A 203 10.72 17.80 2.25
CA ILE A 203 9.95 18.97 2.74
C ILE A 203 9.89 18.94 4.27
N ARG A 204 9.46 17.83 4.88
CA ARG A 204 9.34 17.71 6.35
C ARG A 204 10.71 17.76 7.06
N LEU A 205 11.78 17.24 6.45
CA LEU A 205 13.15 17.38 6.97
C LEU A 205 13.60 18.85 7.03
N LYS A 206 13.24 19.65 6.02
CA LYS A 206 13.57 21.09 5.98
C LYS A 206 12.73 21.89 6.97
N ASP A 207 11.44 21.59 7.12
CA ASP A 207 10.53 22.27 8.06
C ASP A 207 11.02 22.17 9.52
N ILE A 208 11.39 20.97 9.95
CA ILE A 208 11.79 20.69 11.34
C ILE A 208 13.24 21.13 11.62
N GLY A 209 14.10 21.13 10.59
CA GLY A 209 15.50 21.53 10.67
C GLY A 209 16.44 20.49 11.29
N LEU A 210 17.64 20.35 10.71
CA LEU A 210 18.62 19.31 11.06
C LEU A 210 18.97 19.27 12.56
N ALA A 211 19.10 20.44 13.20
CA ALA A 211 19.44 20.53 14.63
C ALA A 211 18.35 19.97 15.57
N ARG A 212 17.07 19.98 15.14
CA ARG A 212 15.98 19.33 15.87
C ARG A 212 15.88 17.84 15.52
N ILE A 213 16.10 17.48 14.26
CA ILE A 213 16.15 16.08 13.79
C ILE A 213 17.20 15.27 14.55
N GLN A 214 18.36 15.83 14.86
CA GLN A 214 19.39 15.15 15.68
C GLN A 214 18.88 14.63 17.03
N LYS A 215 17.86 15.28 17.62
CA LYS A 215 17.24 14.82 18.88
C LYS A 215 16.29 13.64 18.70
N PHE A 216 15.72 13.49 17.51
CA PHE A 216 14.72 12.47 17.17
C PHE A 216 15.23 11.43 16.16
N VAL A 217 16.51 11.46 15.79
CA VAL A 217 17.11 10.57 14.79
C VAL A 217 16.95 9.09 15.16
N GLY A 218 17.04 8.75 16.45
CA GLY A 218 16.79 7.39 16.94
C GLY A 218 15.36 6.92 16.70
N LEU A 219 14.36 7.81 16.83
CA LEU A 219 12.96 7.51 16.54
C LEU A 219 12.72 7.34 15.03
N GLN A 220 13.31 8.21 14.20
CA GLN A 220 13.21 8.10 12.74
C GLN A 220 13.86 6.81 12.21
N LEU A 221 15.04 6.45 12.73
CA LEU A 221 15.70 5.19 12.41
C LEU A 221 14.89 3.99 12.92
N ALA A 222 14.30 4.07 14.12
CA ALA A 222 13.43 3.01 14.62
C ALA A 222 12.20 2.81 13.72
N VAL A 223 11.53 3.89 13.28
CA VAL A 223 10.40 3.80 12.34
C VAL A 223 10.83 3.24 10.99
N ALA A 224 11.94 3.70 10.42
CA ALA A 224 12.45 3.17 9.16
C ALA A 224 12.79 1.66 9.28
N VAL A 225 13.44 1.24 10.36
CA VAL A 225 13.72 -0.18 10.63
C VAL A 225 12.43 -0.98 10.85
N ILE A 226 11.45 -0.45 11.59
CA ILE A 226 10.15 -1.11 11.81
C ILE A 226 9.40 -1.27 10.48
N VAL A 227 9.36 -0.25 9.62
CA VAL A 227 8.70 -0.32 8.30
C VAL A 227 9.44 -1.31 7.39
N ALA A 228 10.78 -1.23 7.30
CA ALA A 228 11.57 -2.17 6.51
C ALA A 228 11.41 -3.62 7.00
N LEU A 229 11.38 -3.85 8.32
CA LEU A 229 11.12 -5.16 8.91
C LEU A 229 9.66 -5.61 8.75
N ALA A 230 8.68 -4.71 8.77
CA ALA A 230 7.27 -5.03 8.55
C ALA A 230 7.01 -5.41 7.10
N LEU A 231 7.57 -4.68 6.14
CA LEU A 231 7.52 -5.03 4.71
C LEU A 231 8.31 -6.32 4.45
N THR A 232 9.54 -6.43 4.99
CA THR A 232 10.32 -7.68 4.91
C THR A 232 9.54 -8.84 5.52
N ASN A 233 8.87 -8.68 6.66
CA ASN A 233 8.03 -9.72 7.24
C ASN A 233 6.80 -9.99 6.36
N SER A 234 6.17 -8.98 5.76
CA SER A 234 5.02 -9.18 4.87
C SER A 234 5.38 -9.96 3.61
N TYR A 235 6.46 -9.58 2.90
CA TYR A 235 6.88 -10.25 1.67
C TYR A 235 7.73 -11.50 1.90
N SER A 236 8.49 -11.57 3.00
CA SER A 236 9.02 -12.85 3.47
C SER A 236 7.91 -13.77 3.95
N SER A 237 6.73 -13.25 4.32
CA SER A 237 5.52 -14.03 4.61
C SER A 237 4.65 -14.30 3.39
N ALA A 238 4.75 -13.54 2.30
CA ALA A 238 4.39 -14.05 0.97
C ALA A 238 5.29 -15.26 0.62
N THR A 239 6.58 -15.21 1.00
CA THR A 239 7.46 -16.40 0.99
C THR A 239 7.33 -17.33 2.21
N THR A 240 6.46 -17.07 3.20
CA THR A 240 6.27 -17.92 4.41
C THR A 240 4.87 -18.54 4.52
N GLN A 241 3.91 -18.04 3.75
CA GLN A 241 2.87 -18.87 3.12
C GLN A 241 3.49 -19.92 2.15
N LEU A 242 4.79 -19.81 1.83
CA LEU A 242 5.61 -20.80 1.12
C LEU A 242 6.80 -21.39 1.94
N LYS A 243 6.98 -21.00 3.21
CA LYS A 243 8.02 -21.54 4.14
C LYS A 243 7.44 -22.16 5.42
N GLY A 244 6.18 -21.87 5.76
CA GLY A 244 5.35 -22.73 6.61
C GLY A 244 4.89 -24.00 5.87
N THR A 245 4.96 -23.98 4.53
CA THR A 245 4.65 -25.09 3.62
C THR A 245 5.82 -25.27 2.64
N GLY A 246 6.95 -25.76 3.15
CA GLY A 246 8.05 -26.30 2.33
C GLY A 246 7.67 -27.61 1.59
N ASP A 247 6.42 -27.70 1.16
CA ASP A 247 5.72 -28.85 0.57
C ASP A 247 4.44 -28.40 -0.18
N PHE A 248 4.45 -27.21 -0.79
CA PHE A 248 3.40 -26.87 -1.76
C PHE A 248 3.56 -27.78 -2.98
N VAL A 249 2.70 -28.80 -3.02
CA VAL A 249 2.51 -29.69 -4.14
C VAL A 249 1.13 -29.38 -4.70
N LEU A 250 1.06 -28.77 -5.88
CA LEU A 250 -0.19 -28.66 -6.61
C LEU A 250 -0.44 -30.00 -7.28
N GLU A 251 -1.46 -30.73 -6.83
CA GLU A 251 -1.96 -31.87 -7.58
C GLU A 251 -2.72 -31.39 -8.84
N PRO A 252 -2.61 -32.09 -9.98
CA PRO A 252 -3.33 -31.71 -11.20
C PRO A 252 -4.83 -31.63 -11.00
N TYR A 253 -5.44 -30.53 -11.46
CA TYR A 253 -6.88 -30.40 -11.60
C TYR A 253 -7.22 -29.98 -13.04
N LYS A 254 -8.43 -30.31 -13.49
CA LYS A 254 -8.90 -29.93 -14.83
C LYS A 254 -9.61 -28.57 -14.74
N THR A 255 -9.16 -27.59 -15.50
CA THR A 255 -9.90 -26.36 -15.78
C THR A 255 -11.02 -26.66 -16.77
N GLU A 256 -12.26 -26.32 -16.44
CA GLU A 256 -13.39 -26.45 -17.37
C GLU A 256 -13.47 -25.26 -18.32
N VAL A 257 -13.51 -25.56 -19.62
CA VAL A 257 -13.84 -24.56 -20.65
C VAL A 257 -15.36 -24.47 -20.72
N THR A 258 -15.91 -23.30 -20.42
CA THR A 258 -17.36 -23.10 -20.33
C THR A 258 -17.92 -22.36 -21.54
N SER A 259 -17.09 -21.54 -22.21
CA SER A 259 -17.45 -20.83 -23.43
C SER A 259 -17.73 -21.77 -24.61
N GLU A 260 -18.58 -21.30 -25.52
CA GLU A 260 -18.87 -21.97 -26.78
C GLU A 260 -17.87 -21.53 -27.85
N SER A 261 -17.46 -22.44 -28.72
CA SER A 261 -16.54 -22.12 -29.80
C SER A 261 -17.26 -21.42 -30.96
N THR A 262 -16.66 -20.35 -31.47
CA THR A 262 -17.15 -19.71 -32.70
C THR A 262 -16.75 -20.52 -33.93
N PRO A 263 -17.46 -20.42 -35.08
CA PRO A 263 -17.05 -21.06 -36.32
C PRO A 263 -15.61 -20.68 -36.75
N PHE A 264 -15.19 -19.45 -36.44
CA PHE A 264 -13.81 -19.00 -36.63
C PHE A 264 -12.83 -19.75 -35.73
N ALA A 265 -13.09 -19.82 -34.42
CA ALA A 265 -12.22 -20.53 -33.47
C ALA A 265 -12.07 -22.03 -33.82
N ILE A 266 -13.16 -22.69 -34.24
CA ILE A 266 -13.14 -24.09 -34.69
C ILE A 266 -12.28 -24.25 -35.95
N SER A 267 -12.44 -23.36 -36.93
CA SER A 267 -11.71 -23.44 -38.20
C SER A 267 -10.22 -23.13 -38.03
N LEU A 268 -9.90 -22.13 -37.21
CA LEU A 268 -8.53 -21.80 -36.81
C LEU A 268 -7.89 -22.96 -36.01
N ALA A 269 -8.61 -23.59 -35.08
CA ALA A 269 -8.10 -24.74 -34.33
C ALA A 269 -7.75 -25.93 -35.24
N ARG A 270 -8.60 -26.23 -36.24
CA ARG A 270 -8.29 -27.25 -37.27
C ARG A 270 -7.03 -26.90 -38.06
N HIS A 271 -6.88 -25.63 -38.46
CA HIS A 271 -5.69 -25.17 -39.16
C HIS A 271 -4.42 -25.30 -38.31
N LEU A 272 -4.45 -24.78 -37.07
CA LEU A 272 -3.36 -24.88 -36.11
C LEU A 272 -2.93 -26.34 -35.86
N HIS A 273 -3.90 -27.24 -35.63
CA HIS A 273 -3.64 -28.68 -35.53
C HIS A 273 -3.00 -29.25 -36.81
N SER A 274 -3.52 -28.89 -37.99
CA SER A 274 -3.01 -29.41 -39.28
C SER A 274 -1.56 -29.00 -39.58
N ILE A 275 -1.10 -27.86 -39.08
CA ILE A 275 0.31 -27.40 -39.19
C ILE A 275 1.18 -27.84 -38.00
N GLY A 276 0.61 -28.58 -37.04
CA GLY A 276 1.31 -29.04 -35.83
C GLY A 276 1.65 -27.92 -34.84
N ALA A 277 0.88 -26.82 -34.85
CA ALA A 277 1.05 -25.72 -33.90
C ALA A 277 0.60 -26.16 -32.50
N LYS A 278 1.44 -25.89 -31.49
CA LYS A 278 1.22 -26.34 -30.11
C LYS A 278 1.06 -25.18 -29.15
N MET A 279 0.09 -25.29 -28.25
CA MET A 279 -0.04 -24.41 -27.08
C MET A 279 0.57 -25.10 -25.86
N TYR A 280 1.68 -24.58 -25.36
CA TYR A 280 2.29 -25.04 -24.11
C TYR A 280 1.72 -24.26 -22.93
N GLY A 281 1.31 -24.95 -21.87
CA GLY A 281 0.74 -24.32 -20.68
C GLY A 281 0.85 -25.17 -19.43
N ALA A 282 0.24 -24.68 -18.34
CA ALA A 282 0.16 -25.38 -17.07
C ALA A 282 -1.28 -25.34 -16.52
N PHE A 283 -1.71 -26.38 -15.82
CA PHE A 283 -3.10 -26.47 -15.33
C PHE A 283 -3.51 -25.37 -14.33
N TRP A 284 -2.56 -24.71 -13.67
CA TRP A 284 -2.79 -23.60 -12.74
C TRP A 284 -2.63 -22.20 -13.34
N CYS A 285 -2.32 -22.11 -14.63
CA CYS A 285 -2.01 -20.84 -15.30
C CYS A 285 -3.29 -20.13 -15.75
N THR A 286 -3.56 -18.94 -15.20
CA THR A 286 -4.77 -18.13 -15.49
C THR A 286 -4.86 -17.77 -16.98
N HIS A 287 -3.82 -17.13 -17.53
CA HIS A 287 -3.74 -16.81 -18.97
C HIS A 287 -3.90 -18.04 -19.89
N CYS A 288 -3.45 -19.21 -19.43
CA CYS A 288 -3.64 -20.46 -20.16
C CYS A 288 -5.09 -20.95 -20.12
N ASN A 289 -5.83 -20.68 -19.05
CA ASN A 289 -7.28 -20.89 -19.01
C ASN A 289 -7.99 -19.86 -19.88
N ASP A 290 -7.61 -18.59 -19.84
CA ASP A 290 -8.27 -17.51 -20.59
C ASP A 290 -8.11 -17.72 -22.11
N GLN A 291 -6.93 -18.11 -22.58
CA GLN A 291 -6.70 -18.57 -23.95
C GLN A 291 -7.61 -19.75 -24.33
N LYS A 292 -7.84 -20.72 -23.42
CA LYS A 292 -8.77 -21.85 -23.65
C LYS A 292 -10.22 -21.37 -23.74
N GLN A 293 -10.63 -20.38 -22.94
CA GLN A 293 -11.96 -19.78 -23.04
C GLN A 293 -12.14 -18.98 -24.35
N LEU A 294 -11.10 -18.35 -24.88
CA LEU A 294 -11.16 -17.66 -26.19
C LEU A 294 -11.46 -18.64 -27.35
N PHE A 295 -10.90 -19.86 -27.30
CA PHE A 295 -11.22 -20.91 -28.28
C PHE A 295 -12.56 -21.59 -28.02
N GLY A 296 -12.93 -21.80 -26.74
CA GLY A 296 -14.15 -22.50 -26.35
C GLY A 296 -14.07 -24.02 -26.48
N ARG A 297 -15.12 -24.70 -26.01
CA ARG A 297 -15.14 -26.17 -25.81
C ARG A 297 -14.74 -26.98 -27.05
N GLU A 298 -15.40 -26.78 -28.19
CA GLU A 298 -15.21 -27.63 -29.38
C GLU A 298 -13.84 -27.43 -30.03
N ALA A 299 -13.36 -26.19 -30.09
CA ALA A 299 -12.04 -25.87 -30.63
C ALA A 299 -10.91 -26.37 -29.72
N MET A 300 -11.11 -26.37 -28.40
CA MET A 300 -10.16 -26.93 -27.44
C MET A 300 -10.07 -28.46 -27.46
N GLU A 301 -11.04 -29.17 -28.06
CA GLU A 301 -10.92 -30.62 -28.35
C GLU A 301 -10.10 -30.91 -29.62
N ILE A 302 -9.83 -29.89 -30.44
CA ILE A 302 -9.07 -29.99 -31.70
C ILE A 302 -7.61 -29.54 -31.52
N LEU A 303 -7.35 -28.58 -30.63
CA LEU A 303 -6.02 -27.99 -30.43
C LEU A 303 -5.01 -28.93 -29.73
N ASP A 304 -3.76 -28.92 -30.22
CA ASP A 304 -2.64 -29.58 -29.56
C ASP A 304 -2.14 -28.79 -28.34
N TYR A 305 -2.83 -28.94 -27.21
CA TYR A 305 -2.39 -28.42 -25.91
C TYR A 305 -1.39 -29.37 -25.23
N VAL A 306 -0.22 -28.86 -24.86
CA VAL A 306 0.78 -29.58 -24.07
C VAL A 306 0.73 -29.11 -22.62
N GLU A 307 0.27 -30.00 -21.74
CA GLU A 307 0.37 -29.80 -20.29
C GLU A 307 1.82 -30.00 -19.83
N CYS A 308 2.46 -28.93 -19.39
CA CYS A 308 3.86 -28.98 -18.99
C CYS A 308 4.07 -29.58 -17.59
N PHE A 309 3.02 -29.73 -16.78
CA PHE A 309 3.14 -30.29 -15.43
C PHE A 309 2.07 -31.37 -15.15
N PRO A 310 2.05 -32.46 -15.95
CA PRO A 310 1.01 -33.49 -15.86
C PRO A 310 1.03 -34.27 -14.54
N ASN A 311 2.12 -34.20 -13.79
CA ASN A 311 2.29 -34.83 -12.47
C ASN A 311 2.10 -33.84 -11.31
N GLY A 312 1.71 -32.60 -11.57
CA GLY A 312 1.57 -31.56 -10.56
C GLY A 312 2.73 -30.55 -10.55
N ALA A 313 2.56 -29.47 -9.79
CA ALA A 313 3.58 -28.44 -9.60
C ALA A 313 4.27 -28.56 -8.24
N GLY A 314 5.40 -27.87 -8.10
CA GLY A 314 6.07 -27.67 -6.81
C GLY A 314 7.10 -28.74 -6.46
N LYS A 315 7.26 -29.03 -5.17
CA LYS A 315 8.41 -29.77 -4.65
C LYS A 315 8.46 -31.22 -5.14
N GLY A 316 9.60 -31.62 -5.72
CA GLY A 316 9.77 -32.95 -6.37
C GLY A 316 9.05 -33.08 -7.72
N LYS A 317 8.08 -32.20 -7.99
CA LYS A 317 7.48 -31.82 -9.27
C LYS A 317 8.57 -31.58 -10.34
N LYS A 318 8.47 -32.15 -11.54
CA LYS A 318 9.30 -31.73 -12.69
C LYS A 318 8.41 -31.39 -13.87
N MET A 319 8.78 -30.33 -14.58
CA MET A 319 8.21 -30.00 -15.87
C MET A 319 8.48 -31.14 -16.87
N ALA A 320 7.53 -31.40 -17.77
CA ALA A 320 7.65 -32.41 -18.81
C ALA A 320 8.88 -32.12 -19.70
N ASN A 321 9.63 -33.17 -20.04
CA ASN A 321 10.88 -33.05 -20.80
C ASN A 321 10.70 -32.33 -22.15
N GLU A 322 9.55 -32.48 -22.80
CA GLU A 322 9.22 -31.76 -24.03
C GLU A 322 9.22 -30.24 -23.81
N CYS A 323 8.50 -29.74 -22.80
CA CYS A 323 8.49 -28.33 -22.45
C CYS A 323 9.87 -27.78 -22.05
N VAL A 324 10.71 -28.60 -21.40
CA VAL A 324 12.08 -28.22 -21.05
C VAL A 324 12.93 -28.09 -22.32
N ALA A 325 12.77 -29.01 -23.28
CA ALA A 325 13.51 -29.01 -24.54
C ALA A 325 13.09 -27.86 -25.49
N THR A 326 11.83 -27.42 -25.43
CA THR A 326 11.30 -26.30 -26.23
C THR A 326 11.86 -24.93 -25.80
N GLY A 327 12.40 -24.80 -24.58
CA GLY A 327 13.01 -23.54 -24.11
C GLY A 327 12.00 -22.43 -23.78
N LEU A 328 10.86 -22.81 -23.18
CA LEU A 328 9.77 -21.89 -22.85
C LEU A 328 10.20 -20.86 -21.78
N GLU A 329 9.93 -19.58 -22.03
CA GLU A 329 10.17 -18.49 -21.06
C GLU A 329 9.02 -18.32 -20.06
N GLY A 330 7.78 -18.69 -20.45
CA GLY A 330 6.58 -18.54 -19.64
C GLY A 330 5.38 -19.32 -20.20
N PHE A 331 4.20 -19.08 -19.62
CA PHE A 331 2.95 -19.72 -20.02
C PHE A 331 1.79 -18.72 -20.17
N PRO A 332 0.89 -18.91 -21.15
CA PRO A 332 1.03 -19.88 -22.23
C PRO A 332 2.15 -19.47 -23.20
N THR A 333 2.64 -20.42 -23.99
CA THR A 333 3.52 -20.14 -25.13
C THR A 333 3.04 -20.95 -26.32
N TRP A 334 2.83 -20.28 -27.45
CA TRP A 334 2.52 -20.95 -28.71
C TRP A 334 3.79 -21.24 -29.49
N VAL A 335 3.89 -22.44 -30.06
CA VAL A 335 4.89 -22.79 -31.07
C VAL A 335 4.17 -22.95 -32.41
N ILE A 336 4.41 -22.01 -33.32
CA ILE A 336 3.78 -21.95 -34.65
C ILE A 336 4.89 -21.81 -35.68
N ASN A 337 4.98 -22.71 -36.66
CA ASN A 337 6.01 -22.68 -37.71
C ASN A 337 7.47 -22.56 -37.19
N GLY A 338 7.73 -23.05 -35.97
CA GLY A 338 9.04 -22.95 -35.28
C GLY A 338 9.31 -21.62 -34.56
N LYS A 339 8.39 -20.65 -34.63
CA LYS A 339 8.42 -19.40 -33.85
C LYS A 339 7.72 -19.61 -32.50
N LEU A 340 8.28 -19.04 -31.43
CA LEU A 340 7.66 -18.97 -30.12
C LEU A 340 6.90 -17.63 -29.99
N LEU A 341 5.65 -17.69 -29.54
CA LEU A 341 4.84 -16.53 -29.14
C LEU A 341 4.51 -16.66 -27.66
N SER A 342 5.08 -15.79 -26.83
CA SER A 342 4.92 -15.80 -25.37
C SER A 342 3.66 -15.04 -24.95
N GLY A 343 2.94 -15.57 -23.95
CA GLY A 343 1.68 -15.00 -23.45
C GLY A 343 0.46 -15.51 -24.24
N ASP A 344 -0.73 -15.24 -23.72
CA ASP A 344 -1.98 -15.48 -24.45
C ASP A 344 -2.10 -14.51 -25.65
N GLN A 345 -2.75 -15.00 -26.70
CA GLN A 345 -2.81 -14.34 -28.00
C GLN A 345 -4.27 -14.20 -28.43
N GLU A 346 -4.59 -13.07 -29.07
CA GLU A 346 -5.86 -12.96 -29.79
C GLU A 346 -5.93 -14.00 -30.93
N LEU A 347 -7.14 -14.49 -31.24
CA LEU A 347 -7.34 -15.45 -32.32
C LEU A 347 -6.94 -14.89 -33.70
N SER A 348 -6.97 -13.56 -33.86
CA SER A 348 -6.47 -12.79 -35.01
C SER A 348 -4.96 -12.98 -35.20
N VAL A 349 -4.17 -12.80 -34.13
CA VAL A 349 -2.71 -12.96 -34.14
C VAL A 349 -2.33 -14.40 -34.44
N LEU A 350 -3.03 -15.37 -33.82
CA LEU A 350 -2.82 -16.79 -34.10
C LEU A 350 -3.15 -17.15 -35.55
N ALA A 351 -4.16 -16.51 -36.15
CA ALA A 351 -4.49 -16.69 -37.57
C ALA A 351 -3.38 -16.11 -38.49
N GLU A 352 -2.89 -14.91 -38.21
CA GLU A 352 -1.81 -14.27 -38.98
C GLU A 352 -0.51 -15.09 -38.92
N GLU A 353 -0.06 -15.46 -37.72
CA GLU A 353 1.20 -16.19 -37.49
C GLU A 353 1.16 -17.64 -37.99
N SER A 354 -0.03 -18.24 -38.10
CA SER A 354 -0.23 -19.56 -38.70
C SER A 354 -0.47 -19.52 -40.21
N GLY A 355 -0.64 -18.34 -40.81
CA GLY A 355 -1.04 -18.20 -42.21
C GLY A 355 -2.45 -18.72 -42.51
N PHE A 356 -3.35 -18.70 -41.51
CA PHE A 356 -4.75 -19.10 -41.67
C PHE A 356 -5.50 -18.11 -42.56
N VAL A 357 -6.11 -18.63 -43.63
CA VAL A 357 -7.02 -17.86 -44.48
C VAL A 357 -8.44 -18.28 -44.12
N SER A 358 -9.23 -17.38 -43.53
CA SER A 358 -10.63 -17.64 -43.27
C SER A 358 -11.42 -17.65 -44.58
N GLU A 359 -12.07 -18.77 -44.90
CA GLU A 359 -13.16 -18.80 -45.87
C GLU A 359 -14.34 -18.01 -45.30
N SER A 360 -14.40 -16.71 -45.64
CA SER A 360 -15.61 -15.92 -45.42
C SER A 360 -16.76 -16.54 -46.22
N PRO A 361 -17.95 -16.74 -45.62
CA PRO A 361 -19.13 -17.08 -46.41
C PRO A 361 -19.39 -15.92 -47.37
N GLU A 362 -19.28 -16.16 -48.68
CA GLU A 362 -19.83 -15.24 -49.66
C GLU A 362 -21.32 -15.06 -49.40
N GLN A 363 -21.79 -13.82 -49.53
CA GLN A 363 -23.21 -13.50 -49.45
C GLN A 363 -23.92 -14.11 -50.66
N SER A 364 -24.82 -15.07 -50.43
CA SER A 364 -25.74 -15.62 -51.42
C SER A 364 -27.16 -15.68 -50.87
#